data_AF-A0A7W9X4W7-F1
#
_entry.id   AF-A0A7W9X4W7-F1
#
_cell.length_a   1.000
_cell.length_b   1.000
_cell.length_c   1.000
_cell.angle_alpha   90.00
_cell.angle_beta   90.00
_cell.angle_gamma   90.00
#
_symmetry.space_group_name_H-M   'P 1'
#
loop_
_entity.id
_entity.type
_entity.pdbx_description
1 polymer ?
#
loop_
_entity_poly.entity_id
_entity_poly.type
_entity_poly.pdbx_seq_one_letter_code
_entity_poly.pdbx_strand_id
1 'polypeptide(L)'
;MNKIFCLLASLVCASCYAQADKKAEQFQKVFDVISSETVFSTPSSGVLRQLQGMCMPSTDTGNDLLKKGNVACNKSVGVVKFSMANTGADPVTMIQSSFMGVDKCQYMISILTRHYGKPEFKQGICEMQWKVKAKRGGPLRYADIEADHKTNMVYFDLYEEQGAP
;
A
#
# COMPACT_ATOMS: atom_id res chain seq x y z
N MET A 1 -42.41 18.70 -19.31
CA MET A 1 -40.95 18.58 -19.52
C MET A 1 -40.16 18.23 -18.24
N ASN A 2 -40.69 17.42 -17.31
CA ASN A 2 -40.02 17.13 -16.01
C ASN A 2 -39.49 15.69 -15.84
N LYS A 3 -39.66 14.79 -16.82
CA LYS A 3 -39.28 13.37 -16.66
C LYS A 3 -37.89 13.01 -17.18
N ILE A 4 -37.29 13.85 -18.03
CA ILE A 4 -35.98 13.58 -18.67
C ILE A 4 -34.80 13.98 -17.76
N PHE A 5 -34.97 14.98 -16.90
CA PHE A 5 -33.91 15.43 -15.97
C PHE A 5 -33.62 14.41 -14.84
N CYS A 6 -34.60 13.61 -14.39
CA CYS A 6 -34.37 12.60 -13.34
C CYS A 6 -33.55 11.38 -13.81
N LEU A 7 -33.62 11.02 -15.09
CA LEU A 7 -32.90 9.86 -15.64
C LEU A 7 -31.42 10.17 -15.90
N LEU A 8 -31.09 11.41 -16.28
CA LEU A 8 -29.70 11.84 -16.44
C LEU A 8 -28.96 12.00 -15.11
N ALA A 9 -29.63 12.49 -14.07
CA ALA A 9 -29.02 12.63 -12.73
C ALA A 9 -28.68 11.28 -12.06
N SER A 10 -29.49 10.23 -12.31
CA SER A 10 -29.29 8.90 -11.73
C SER A 10 -28.15 8.12 -12.40
N LEU A 11 -27.95 8.28 -13.70
CA LEU A 11 -26.82 7.69 -14.44
C LEU A 11 -25.46 8.28 -14.03
N VAL A 12 -25.39 9.60 -13.78
CA VAL A 12 -24.16 10.26 -13.32
C VAL A 12 -23.77 9.76 -11.92
N CYS A 13 -24.73 9.68 -10.99
CA CYS A 13 -24.45 9.16 -9.64
C CYS A 13 -23.97 7.70 -9.67
N ALA A 14 -24.63 6.81 -10.42
CA ALA A 14 -24.24 5.40 -10.50
C ALA A 14 -22.80 5.21 -11.04
N SER A 15 -22.39 6.03 -12.02
CA SER A 15 -21.03 5.99 -12.58
C SER A 15 -19.96 6.46 -11.58
N CYS A 16 -20.29 7.43 -10.71
CA CYS A 16 -19.39 7.90 -9.66
C CYS A 16 -19.20 6.84 -8.57
N TYR A 17 -20.26 6.14 -8.16
CA TYR A 17 -20.17 5.06 -7.17
C TYR A 17 -19.34 3.88 -7.69
N ALA A 18 -19.61 3.40 -8.92
CA ALA A 18 -18.83 2.32 -9.51
C ALA A 18 -17.34 2.64 -9.66
N GLN A 19 -17.00 3.91 -9.95
CA GLN A 19 -15.62 4.34 -10.02
C GLN A 19 -14.95 4.44 -8.63
N ALA A 20 -15.69 4.85 -7.60
CA ALA A 20 -15.19 4.88 -6.23
C ALA A 20 -14.94 3.46 -5.69
N ASP A 21 -15.87 2.54 -5.92
CA ASP A 21 -15.76 1.14 -5.53
C ASP A 21 -14.55 0.46 -6.17
N LYS A 22 -14.36 0.67 -7.49
CA LYS A 22 -13.20 0.13 -8.20
C LYS A 22 -11.87 0.67 -7.68
N LYS A 23 -11.82 1.96 -7.29
CA LYS A 23 -10.61 2.56 -6.71
C LYS A 23 -10.33 1.96 -5.32
N ALA A 24 -11.36 1.82 -4.48
CA ALA A 24 -11.23 1.18 -3.18
C ALA A 24 -10.72 -0.25 -3.33
N GLU A 25 -11.31 -1.04 -4.24
CA GLU A 25 -10.92 -2.43 -4.49
C GLU A 25 -9.44 -2.57 -4.91
N GLN A 26 -8.96 -1.70 -5.80
CA GLN A 26 -7.56 -1.77 -6.25
C GLN A 26 -6.55 -1.35 -5.18
N PHE A 27 -6.86 -0.30 -4.41
CA PHE A 27 -6.06 0.05 -3.24
C PHE A 27 -5.97 -1.13 -2.26
N GLN A 28 -7.13 -1.70 -1.90
CA GLN A 28 -7.22 -2.81 -0.96
C GLN A 28 -6.40 -4.02 -1.42
N LYS A 29 -6.53 -4.42 -2.68
CA LYS A 29 -5.75 -5.52 -3.26
C LYS A 29 -4.24 -5.26 -3.23
N VAL A 30 -3.81 -4.04 -3.57
CA VAL A 30 -2.39 -3.70 -3.50
C VAL A 30 -1.91 -3.75 -2.06
N PHE A 31 -2.65 -3.15 -1.13
CA PHE A 31 -2.30 -3.13 0.28
C PHE A 31 -2.20 -4.53 0.88
N ASP A 32 -3.21 -5.38 0.67
CA ASP A 32 -3.27 -6.77 1.16
C ASP A 32 -2.03 -7.59 0.75
N VAL A 33 -1.54 -7.39 -0.48
CA VAL A 33 -0.33 -8.08 -0.97
C VAL A 33 0.92 -7.53 -0.30
N ILE A 34 1.10 -6.20 -0.28
CA ILE A 34 2.33 -5.58 0.23
C ILE A 34 2.44 -5.62 1.76
N SER A 35 1.33 -5.78 2.48
CA SER A 35 1.29 -5.97 3.93
C SER A 35 1.36 -7.44 4.35
N SER A 36 1.59 -8.37 3.44
CA SER A 36 1.67 -9.80 3.77
C SER A 36 3.04 -10.18 4.33
N GLU A 37 3.08 -11.06 5.34
CA GLU A 37 4.35 -11.67 5.81
C GLU A 37 5.12 -12.39 4.71
N THR A 38 4.40 -12.87 3.69
CA THR A 38 4.99 -13.62 2.56
C THR A 38 5.94 -12.77 1.72
N VAL A 39 5.84 -11.44 1.78
CA VAL A 39 6.75 -10.50 1.12
C VAL A 39 8.20 -10.82 1.46
N PHE A 40 8.51 -11.10 2.73
CA PHE A 40 9.86 -11.44 3.20
C PHE A 40 10.38 -12.82 2.76
N SER A 41 9.61 -13.54 1.95
CA SER A 41 9.98 -14.81 1.33
C SER A 41 9.77 -14.81 -0.18
N THR A 42 9.37 -13.67 -0.74
CA THR A 42 8.97 -13.54 -2.14
C THR A 42 9.89 -12.55 -2.84
N PRO A 43 10.52 -12.92 -3.97
CA PRO A 43 11.26 -11.97 -4.79
C PRO A 43 10.34 -10.86 -5.33
N SER A 44 10.90 -9.68 -5.64
CA SER A 44 10.13 -8.55 -6.17
C SER A 44 9.26 -8.90 -7.39
N SER A 45 9.76 -9.75 -8.30
CA SER A 45 9.00 -10.25 -9.45
C SER A 45 7.77 -11.10 -9.08
N GLY A 46 7.84 -11.83 -7.97
CA GLY A 46 6.73 -12.59 -7.41
C GLY A 46 5.67 -11.69 -6.79
N VAL A 47 6.08 -10.62 -6.09
CA VAL A 47 5.16 -9.59 -5.58
C VAL A 47 4.46 -8.89 -6.74
N LEU A 48 5.20 -8.45 -7.76
CA LEU A 48 4.61 -7.78 -8.94
C LEU A 48 3.67 -8.69 -9.74
N ARG A 49 3.91 -10.00 -9.75
CA ARG A 49 2.97 -10.95 -10.37
C ARG A 49 1.62 -10.97 -9.65
N GLN A 50 1.60 -10.87 -8.33
CA GLN A 50 0.36 -10.77 -7.56
C GLN A 50 -0.36 -9.43 -7.79
N LEU A 51 0.39 -8.39 -8.15
CA LEU A 51 -0.12 -7.06 -8.48
C LEU A 51 -0.36 -6.85 -9.98
N GLN A 52 -0.33 -7.91 -10.78
CA GLN A 52 -0.44 -7.81 -12.24
C GLN A 52 -1.73 -7.10 -12.65
N GLY A 53 -1.61 -6.14 -13.57
CA GLY A 53 -2.72 -5.31 -14.03
C GLY A 53 -3.02 -4.10 -13.13
N MET A 54 -2.37 -3.98 -11.95
CA MET A 54 -2.42 -2.79 -11.09
C MET A 54 -1.08 -2.10 -10.98
N CYS A 55 0.01 -2.87 -10.85
CA CYS A 55 1.37 -2.35 -10.70
C CYS A 55 2.36 -3.08 -11.61
N MET A 56 3.45 -2.41 -11.96
CA MET A 56 4.54 -2.91 -12.79
C MET A 56 5.87 -2.27 -12.37
N PRO A 57 7.02 -2.81 -12.79
CA PRO A 57 8.29 -2.11 -12.61
C PRO A 57 8.22 -0.70 -13.20
N SER A 58 8.73 0.28 -12.45
CA SER A 58 8.81 1.66 -12.94
C SER A 58 9.84 1.75 -14.06
N THR A 59 9.53 2.56 -15.08
CA THR A 59 10.47 2.97 -16.12
C THR A 59 11.09 4.34 -15.83
N ASP A 60 10.72 4.98 -14.72
CA ASP A 60 11.26 6.28 -14.32
C ASP A 60 12.75 6.15 -13.95
N THR A 61 13.50 7.24 -14.13
CA THR A 61 14.94 7.29 -13.84
C THR A 61 15.29 8.56 -13.06
N GLY A 62 16.49 8.59 -12.46
CA GLY A 62 17.01 9.75 -11.73
C GLY A 62 16.07 10.25 -10.63
N ASN A 63 15.78 11.55 -10.63
CA ASN A 63 14.97 12.19 -9.60
C ASN A 63 13.52 11.66 -9.53
N ASP A 64 12.96 11.24 -10.66
CA ASP A 64 11.58 10.73 -10.68
C ASP A 64 11.51 9.36 -10.01
N LEU A 65 12.52 8.51 -10.22
CA LEU A 65 12.65 7.24 -9.52
C LEU A 65 12.80 7.44 -8.01
N LEU A 66 13.59 8.43 -7.57
CA LEU A 66 13.74 8.74 -6.14
C LEU A 66 12.43 9.22 -5.50
N LYS A 67 11.63 10.00 -6.24
CA LYS A 67 10.37 10.56 -5.76
C LYS A 67 9.22 9.55 -5.75
N LYS A 68 9.10 8.74 -6.81
CA LYS A 68 7.96 7.84 -7.04
C LYS A 68 8.27 6.38 -6.71
N GLY A 69 9.54 6.01 -6.61
CA GLY A 69 9.97 4.64 -6.36
C GLY A 69 10.05 3.76 -7.60
N ASN A 70 10.50 2.53 -7.40
CA ASN A 70 10.79 1.57 -8.47
C ASN A 70 9.60 0.71 -8.90
N VAL A 71 8.41 0.98 -8.36
CA VAL A 71 7.15 0.36 -8.76
C VAL A 71 6.17 1.45 -9.20
N ALA A 72 5.63 1.33 -10.41
CA ALA A 72 4.58 2.19 -10.92
C ALA A 72 3.23 1.47 -10.85
N CYS A 73 2.19 2.16 -10.40
CA CYS A 73 0.82 1.61 -10.38
C CYS A 73 -0.18 2.51 -11.10
N ASN A 74 -1.31 1.92 -11.49
CA ASN A 74 -2.43 2.63 -12.07
C ASN A 74 -2.94 3.73 -11.11
N LYS A 75 -3.37 4.86 -11.67
CA LYS A 75 -3.90 6.00 -10.89
C LYS A 75 -5.04 5.62 -9.93
N SER A 76 -5.81 4.58 -10.27
CA SER A 76 -6.91 4.08 -9.44
C SER A 76 -6.48 3.41 -8.14
N VAL A 77 -5.23 2.93 -8.05
CA VAL A 77 -4.64 2.43 -6.79
C VAL A 77 -4.41 3.58 -5.79
N GLY A 78 -4.16 4.80 -6.31
CA GLY A 78 -3.92 5.98 -5.48
C GLY A 78 -2.56 5.99 -4.79
N VAL A 79 -1.60 5.18 -5.25
CA VAL A 79 -0.21 5.22 -4.76
C VAL A 79 0.53 6.42 -5.36
N VAL A 80 1.35 7.09 -4.56
CA VAL A 80 2.18 8.24 -4.96
C VAL A 80 3.65 7.87 -5.03
N LYS A 81 4.13 7.10 -4.05
CA LYS A 81 5.45 6.48 -4.03
C LYS A 81 5.31 4.99 -3.74
N PHE A 82 6.06 4.14 -4.44
CA PHE A 82 6.18 2.73 -4.13
C PHE A 82 7.57 2.20 -4.51
N SER A 83 8.33 1.82 -3.48
CA SER A 83 9.64 1.19 -3.61
C SER A 83 9.64 -0.19 -2.97
N MET A 84 10.30 -1.14 -3.62
CA MET A 84 10.70 -2.43 -3.03
C MET A 84 12.22 -2.56 -3.07
N ALA A 85 12.84 -2.91 -1.94
CA ALA A 85 14.23 -3.35 -1.94
C ALA A 85 14.36 -4.75 -2.56
N ASN A 86 15.57 -5.07 -3.05
CA ASN A 86 15.90 -6.33 -3.73
C ASN A 86 15.08 -6.57 -5.01
N THR A 87 15.37 -5.80 -6.05
CA THR A 87 14.74 -5.93 -7.38
C THR A 87 15.21 -7.16 -8.18
N GLY A 88 16.07 -7.99 -7.61
CA GLY A 88 16.62 -9.21 -8.21
C GLY A 88 15.89 -10.50 -7.78
N ALA A 89 16.66 -11.59 -7.67
CA ALA A 89 16.14 -12.90 -7.27
C ALA A 89 15.94 -13.06 -5.76
N ASP A 90 16.52 -12.15 -4.96
CA ASP A 90 16.40 -12.20 -3.51
C ASP A 90 15.01 -11.75 -3.03
N PRO A 91 14.53 -12.26 -1.88
CA PRO A 91 13.30 -11.80 -1.27
C PRO A 91 13.32 -10.30 -0.97
N VAL A 92 12.14 -9.70 -1.02
CA VAL A 92 11.95 -8.31 -0.60
C VAL A 92 12.24 -8.17 0.89
N THR A 93 13.11 -7.23 1.26
CA THR A 93 13.46 -6.91 2.65
C THR A 93 12.84 -5.60 3.13
N MET A 94 12.35 -4.79 2.20
CA MET A 94 11.72 -3.50 2.50
C MET A 94 10.70 -3.15 1.42
N ILE A 95 9.53 -2.70 1.85
CA ILE A 95 8.55 -1.98 1.06
C ILE A 95 8.40 -0.60 1.69
N GLN A 96 8.43 0.43 0.85
CA GLN A 96 8.04 1.78 1.24
C GLN A 96 7.00 2.27 0.26
N SER A 97 5.86 2.73 0.77
CA SER A 97 4.77 3.18 -0.07
C SER A 97 4.03 4.37 0.55
N SER A 98 3.38 5.16 -0.29
CA SER A 98 2.49 6.23 0.16
C SER A 98 1.23 6.27 -0.70
N PHE A 99 0.09 6.39 -0.04
CA PHE A 99 -1.23 6.41 -0.66
C PHE A 99 -1.95 7.72 -0.38
N MET A 100 -2.59 8.27 -1.40
CA MET A 100 -3.42 9.47 -1.26
C MET A 100 -4.75 9.12 -0.59
N GLY A 101 -5.14 9.88 0.44
CA GLY A 101 -6.38 9.73 1.20
C GLY A 101 -6.15 9.11 2.58
N VAL A 102 -6.23 9.94 3.63
CA VAL A 102 -6.13 9.49 5.04
C VAL A 102 -7.27 8.56 5.46
N ASP A 103 -8.36 8.55 4.69
CA ASP A 103 -9.49 7.63 4.84
C ASP A 103 -9.10 6.15 4.69
N LYS A 104 -8.00 5.88 3.97
CA LYS A 104 -7.43 4.52 3.82
C LYS A 104 -6.90 3.93 5.11
N CYS A 105 -6.55 4.78 6.08
CA CYS A 105 -5.88 4.34 7.28
C CYS A 105 -6.69 3.31 8.08
N GLN A 106 -8.01 3.48 8.17
CA GLN A 106 -8.85 2.53 8.91
C GLN A 106 -8.78 1.12 8.32
N TYR A 107 -8.75 1.02 6.98
CA TYR A 107 -8.57 -0.25 6.31
C TYR A 107 -7.18 -0.83 6.57
N MET A 108 -6.13 0.00 6.46
CA MET A 108 -4.74 -0.43 6.69
C MET A 108 -4.56 -0.99 8.10
N ILE A 109 -5.05 -0.28 9.12
CA ILE A 109 -5.06 -0.74 10.52
C ILE A 109 -5.77 -2.09 10.64
N SER A 110 -6.92 -2.25 10.00
CA SER A 110 -7.68 -3.51 10.07
C SER A 110 -6.89 -4.69 9.51
N ILE A 111 -6.22 -4.52 8.38
CA ILE A 111 -5.41 -5.56 7.74
C ILE A 111 -4.15 -5.86 8.55
N LEU A 112 -3.42 -4.83 8.99
CA LEU A 112 -2.21 -5.01 9.79
C LEU A 112 -2.52 -5.67 11.15
N THR A 113 -3.63 -5.27 11.80
CA THR A 113 -4.07 -5.94 13.03
C THR A 113 -4.50 -7.38 12.80
N ARG A 114 -5.09 -7.69 11.64
CA ARG A 114 -5.44 -9.06 11.28
C ARG A 114 -4.19 -9.92 11.07
N HIS A 115 -3.15 -9.38 10.44
CA HIS A 115 -1.92 -10.10 10.16
C HIS A 115 -1.04 -10.26 11.40
N TYR A 116 -0.84 -9.17 12.14
CA TYR A 116 0.22 -9.06 13.15
C TYR A 116 -0.31 -8.93 14.59
N GLY A 117 -1.62 -8.80 14.77
CA GLY A 117 -2.22 -8.61 16.08
C GLY A 117 -2.22 -7.15 16.53
N LYS A 118 -1.99 -6.91 17.83
CA LYS A 118 -2.00 -5.54 18.37
C LYS A 118 -0.72 -4.80 17.96
N PRO A 119 -0.79 -3.49 17.65
CA PRO A 119 0.41 -2.70 17.42
C PRO A 119 1.26 -2.66 18.69
N GLU A 120 2.58 -2.64 18.54
CA GLU A 120 3.53 -2.44 19.64
C GLU A 120 3.60 -0.96 20.05
N PHE A 121 3.39 -0.06 19.09
CA PHE A 121 3.37 1.37 19.32
C PHE A 121 2.16 2.02 18.63
N LYS A 122 1.56 3.02 19.29
CA LYS A 122 0.43 3.79 18.75
C LYS A 122 0.49 5.23 19.24
N GLN A 123 0.56 6.16 18.30
CA GLN A 123 0.58 7.60 18.55
C GLN A 123 -0.56 8.29 17.78
N GLY A 124 -1.77 8.22 18.31
CA GLY A 124 -2.95 8.79 17.65
C GLY A 124 -3.69 7.80 16.75
N ILE A 125 -4.42 8.31 15.76
CA ILE A 125 -5.40 7.52 15.00
C ILE A 125 -4.75 6.75 13.84
N CYS A 126 -3.68 7.27 13.25
CA CYS A 126 -3.03 6.69 12.07
C CYS A 126 -1.49 6.77 12.14
N GLU A 127 -0.93 6.52 13.32
CA GLU A 127 0.51 6.43 13.52
C GLU A 127 0.74 5.22 14.41
N MET A 128 1.12 4.11 13.79
CA MET A 128 1.16 2.80 14.46
C MET A 128 2.27 1.94 13.87
N GLN A 129 2.88 1.14 14.76
CA GLN A 129 3.87 0.14 14.40
C GLN A 129 3.42 -1.24 14.90
N TRP A 130 3.61 -2.25 14.07
CA TRP A 130 3.43 -3.65 14.40
C TRP A 130 4.75 -4.39 14.28
N LYS A 131 5.00 -5.29 15.21
CA LYS A 131 6.04 -6.29 15.07
C LYS A 131 5.54 -7.44 14.22
N VAL A 132 6.30 -7.74 13.18
CA VAL A 132 6.00 -8.84 12.25
C VAL A 132 6.78 -10.07 12.68
N LYS A 133 6.14 -11.23 12.62
CA LYS A 133 6.76 -12.47 13.07
C LYS A 133 7.95 -12.83 12.16
N ALA A 134 9.14 -12.89 12.75
CA ALA A 134 10.34 -13.40 12.09
C ALA A 134 10.55 -14.88 12.39
N LYS A 135 11.35 -15.55 11.55
CA LYS A 135 11.88 -16.89 11.88
C LYS A 135 12.75 -16.78 13.14
N ARG A 136 12.78 -17.83 13.95
CA ARG A 136 13.59 -17.86 15.18
C ARG A 136 15.06 -17.58 14.84
N GLY A 137 15.64 -16.56 15.46
CA GLY A 137 17.03 -16.13 15.20
C GLY A 137 17.22 -15.30 13.92
N GLY A 138 16.15 -14.93 13.22
CA GLY A 138 16.20 -14.01 12.09
C GLY A 138 16.13 -12.53 12.52
N PRO A 139 16.31 -11.59 11.56
CA PRO A 139 16.21 -10.17 11.83
C PRO A 139 14.80 -9.79 12.32
N LEU A 140 14.74 -8.73 13.13
CA LEU A 140 13.46 -8.14 13.53
C LEU A 140 12.77 -7.53 12.30
N ARG A 141 11.44 -7.51 12.34
CA ARG A 141 10.61 -7.04 11.23
C ARG A 141 9.49 -6.18 11.76
N TYR A 142 9.20 -5.11 11.03
CA TYR A 142 8.23 -4.11 11.43
C TYR A 142 7.36 -3.70 10.26
N ALA A 143 6.12 -3.34 10.58
CA ALA A 143 5.19 -2.70 9.68
C ALA A 143 4.72 -1.40 10.33
N ASP A 144 4.76 -0.31 9.59
CA ASP A 144 4.52 1.04 10.08
C ASP A 144 3.53 1.75 9.18
N ILE A 145 2.63 2.51 9.78
CA ILE A 145 1.81 3.49 9.06
C ILE A 145 1.90 4.84 9.74
N GLU A 146 1.89 5.89 8.92
CA GLU A 146 1.82 7.28 9.37
C GLU A 146 0.91 8.08 8.42
N ALA A 147 -0.06 8.83 8.93
CA ALA A 147 -0.83 9.77 8.12
C ALA A 147 -0.30 11.19 8.23
N ASP A 148 -0.13 11.83 7.07
CA ASP A 148 0.00 13.27 6.99
C ASP A 148 -1.32 13.89 6.53
N HIS A 149 -2.03 14.51 7.48
CA HIS A 149 -3.29 15.20 7.22
C HIS A 149 -3.13 16.49 6.40
N LYS A 150 -1.94 17.09 6.34
CA LYS A 150 -1.69 18.31 5.54
C LYS A 150 -1.61 17.98 4.06
N THR A 151 -0.95 16.87 3.71
CA THR A 151 -0.82 16.41 2.33
C THR A 151 -1.89 15.38 1.95
N ASN A 152 -2.74 14.98 2.89
CA ASN A 152 -3.76 13.94 2.73
C ASN A 152 -3.14 12.61 2.24
N MET A 153 -2.08 12.16 2.92
CA MET A 153 -1.33 10.96 2.57
C MET A 153 -1.28 9.99 3.75
N VAL A 154 -1.21 8.69 3.45
CA VAL A 154 -0.81 7.67 4.41
C VAL A 154 0.43 6.97 3.88
N TYR A 155 1.49 6.98 4.67
CA TYR A 155 2.73 6.25 4.45
C TYR A 155 2.61 4.85 5.04
N PHE A 156 3.20 3.88 4.35
CA PHE A 156 3.32 2.51 4.82
C PHE A 156 4.71 1.98 4.52
N ASP A 157 5.39 1.54 5.57
CA ASP A 157 6.66 0.85 5.48
C ASP A 157 6.52 -0.57 6.04
N LEU A 158 7.13 -1.53 5.37
CA LEU A 158 7.28 -2.91 5.86
C LEU A 158 8.75 -3.28 5.67
N TYR A 159 9.48 -3.54 6.74
CA TYR A 159 10.92 -3.71 6.64
C TYR A 159 11.49 -4.73 7.63
N GLU A 160 12.60 -5.33 7.22
CA GLU A 160 13.55 -5.98 8.12
C GLU A 160 14.49 -4.94 8.70
N GLU A 161 14.65 -4.97 10.03
CA GLU A 161 15.71 -4.20 10.68
C GLU A 161 17.05 -4.76 10.19
N GLN A 162 17.86 -3.91 9.57
CA GLN A 162 19.21 -4.27 9.20
C GLN A 162 20.05 -4.30 10.48
N GLY A 163 20.16 -5.48 11.08
CA GLY A 163 21.04 -5.68 12.22
C GLY A 163 22.50 -5.52 11.79
N ALA A 164 23.25 -4.71 12.52
CA ALA A 164 24.61 -5.15 12.84
C ALA A 164 24.48 -6.39 13.76
N PRO A 165 25.31 -7.42 13.55
CA PRO A 165 25.32 -8.63 14.39
C PRO A 165 25.56 -8.34 15.88
#